data_AF-F2L3B1-F1
#
_entry.id   AF-F2L3B1-F1
#
_cell.length_a   1.000
_cell.length_b   1.000
_cell.length_c   1.000
_cell.angle_alpha   90.00
_cell.angle_beta   90.00
_cell.angle_gamma   90.00
#
_symmetry.space_group_name_H-M   'P 1'
#
loop_
_entity.id
_entity.type
_entity.pdbx_description
1 polymer ?
#
loop_
_entity_poly.entity_id
_entity_poly.type
_entity_poly.pdbx_seq_one_letter_code
_entity_poly.pdbx_strand_id
1 'polypeptide(L)' 'MYEILVRIKKDKIIEKTFKSLEKEVVFRRGRIKIFVEGDQLEVRAYAADIASARSLANTILRVLYVIEGVEEL' A
#
# COMPACT_ATOMS: atom_id res chain seq x y z
N MET A 1 10.13 -2.94 15.23
CA MET A 1 9.63 -2.25 14.03
C MET A 1 9.16 -3.32 13.06
N TYR A 2 7.97 -3.17 12.50
CA TYR A 2 7.38 -4.13 11.56
C TYR A 2 7.44 -3.55 10.15
N GLU A 3 7.64 -4.41 9.16
CA GLU A 3 7.58 -4.08 7.73
C GLU A 3 6.57 -4.99 7.04
N ILE A 4 5.77 -4.41 6.16
CA ILE A 4 4.84 -5.11 5.28
C ILE A 4 5.26 -4.76 3.85
N LEU A 5 5.55 -5.77 3.04
CA LEU A 5 5.88 -5.63 1.64
C LEU A 5 4.81 -6.32 0.81
N VAL A 6 4.21 -5.59 -0.12
CA VAL A 6 3.31 -6.14 -1.14
C VAL A 6 3.88 -5.80 -2.51
N ARG A 7 3.98 -6.81 -3.37
CA ARG A 7 4.41 -6.68 -4.77
C ARG A 7 3.23 -6.94 -5.67
N ILE A 8 2.95 -6.01 -6.57
CA ILE A 8 1.78 -6.05 -7.44
C ILE A 8 2.23 -5.71 -8.85
N LYS A 9 1.63 -6.35 -9.86
CA LYS A 9 1.84 -5.96 -11.24
C LYS A 9 1.49 -4.49 -11.42
N LYS A 10 2.37 -3.75 -12.09
CA LYS A 10 2.18 -2.32 -12.32
C LYS A 10 1.01 -2.10 -13.27
N ASP A 11 0.00 -1.43 -12.75
CA ASP A 11 -1.10 -0.84 -13.50
C ASP A 11 -1.18 0.67 -13.18
N LYS A 12 -1.69 1.46 -14.12
CA LYS A 12 -1.78 2.92 -14.01
C LYS A 12 -2.72 3.37 -12.88
N ILE A 13 -3.83 2.67 -12.68
CA ILE A 13 -4.80 2.94 -11.61
C ILE A 13 -4.17 2.52 -10.28
N ILE A 14 -3.58 1.33 -10.20
CA ILE A 14 -2.90 0.84 -9.00
C ILE A 14 -1.81 1.83 -8.55
N GLU A 15 -0.92 2.24 -9.46
CA GLU A 15 0.17 3.17 -9.14
C GLU A 15 -0.35 4.53 -8.63
N LYS A 16 -1.35 5.11 -9.29
CA LYS A 16 -1.94 6.40 -8.89
C LYS A 16 -2.61 6.32 -7.52
N THR A 17 -3.34 5.24 -7.26
CA THR A 17 -4.03 5.03 -5.98
C THR A 17 -3.02 4.92 -4.85
N PHE A 18 -1.99 4.10 -5.00
CA PHE A 18 -0.97 3.93 -3.96
C PHE A 18 -0.07 5.16 -3.78
N LYS A 19 0.23 5.92 -4.84
CA LYS A 19 0.93 7.22 -4.72
C LYS A 19 0.11 8.27 -4.00
N SER A 20 -1.22 8.21 -4.09
CA SER A 20 -2.10 9.08 -3.31
C SER A 20 -2.08 8.66 -1.84
N LEU A 21 -2.18 7.35 -1.59
CA LEU A 21 -2.11 6.77 -0.24
C LEU A 21 -0.78 7.06 0.47
N GLU A 22 0.35 7.06 -0.25
CA GLU A 22 1.67 7.43 0.30
C GLU A 22 1.67 8.83 0.93
N LYS A 23 0.95 9.78 0.33
CA LYS A 23 0.87 11.16 0.81
C LYS A 23 -0.06 11.32 2.01
N GLU A 24 -1.13 10.53 2.05
CA GLU A 24 -2.15 10.59 3.09
C GLU A 24 -1.74 9.81 4.35
N VAL A 25 -1.05 8.67 4.19
CA VAL A 25 -0.70 7.77 5.29
C VAL A 25 0.69 8.09 5.83
N VAL A 26 0.79 9.23 6.51
CA VAL A 26 1.99 9.65 7.23
C VAL A 26 1.62 10.01 8.66
N PHE A 27 2.00 9.18 9.62
CA PHE A 27 1.80 9.45 11.04
C PHE A 27 3.02 8.98 11.86
N ARG A 28 3.14 9.47 13.11
CA ARG A 28 4.33 9.24 13.95
C ARG A 28 4.72 7.75 14.10
N ARG A 29 3.76 6.84 14.02
CA ARG A 29 3.93 5.40 14.25
C ARG A 29 3.83 4.55 12.99
N GLY A 30 3.64 5.15 11.82
CA GLY A 30 3.53 4.39 10.60
C GLY A 30 3.54 5.23 9.33
N ARG A 31 4.03 4.63 8.25
CA ARG A 31 4.13 5.26 6.93
C ARG A 31 4.05 4.22 5.82
N ILE A 32 3.60 4.65 4.64
CA ILE A 32 3.66 3.88 3.41
C ILE A 32 4.71 4.52 2.48
N LYS A 33 5.42 3.70 1.70
CA LYS A 33 6.37 4.10 0.66
C LYS A 33 6.16 3.25 -0.58
N ILE A 34 6.19 3.89 -1.73
CA ILE A 34 5.91 3.25 -3.02
C ILE A 34 7.18 3.30 -3.88
N PHE A 35 7.56 2.13 -4.40
CA PHE A 35 8.69 2.00 -5.33
C PHE A 35 8.18 1.37 -6.62
N VAL A 36 8.66 1.88 -7.75
CA VAL A 36 8.35 1.33 -9.07
C VAL A 36 9.60 0.62 -9.57
N GLU A 37 9.52 -0.70 -9.72
CA GLU A 37 10.62 -1.55 -10.17
C GLU A 37 10.20 -2.28 -11.44
N GLY A 38 10.55 -1.72 -12.61
CA GLY A 38 10.17 -2.30 -13.91
C GLY A 38 8.67 -2.36 -14.13
N ASP A 39 8.13 -3.59 -14.18
CA ASP A 39 6.70 -3.90 -14.30
C ASP A 39 6.02 -4.20 -12.95
N GLN A 40 6.71 -4.00 -11.84
CA GLN A 40 6.19 -4.18 -10.49
C GLN A 40 6.04 -2.84 -9.75
N LEU A 41 5.02 -2.79 -8.90
CA LEU A 41 4.85 -1.78 -7.87
C LEU A 41 5.12 -2.43 -6.51
N GLU A 42 6.12 -1.93 -5.78
CA GLU A 42 6.36 -2.33 -4.39
C GLU A 42 5.71 -1.33 -3.42
N VAL A 43 4.77 -1.83 -2.62
CA VAL A 43 4.13 -1.09 -1.53
C VAL A 43 4.77 -1.52 -0.23
N ARG A 44 5.55 -0.62 0.41
CA ARG A 44 6.22 -0.87 1.68
C ARG A 44 5.57 -0.07 2.81
N ALA A 45 5.04 -0.77 3.81
CA ALA A 45 4.49 -0.16 5.03
C ALA A 45 5.42 -0.41 6.22
N TYR A 46 5.77 0.66 6.93
CA TYR A 46 6.59 0.60 8.14
C TYR A 46 5.73 0.95 9.34
N ALA A 47 5.79 0.15 10.41
CA ALA A 47 5.04 0.36 11.64
C ALA A 47 5.92 0.22 12.89
N ALA A 48 5.69 1.11 13.87
CA ALA A 48 6.39 1.08 15.15
C ALA A 48 5.92 -0.09 16.05
N ASP A 49 4.64 -0.42 16.01
CA ASP A 49 3.98 -1.42 16.85
C ASP A 49 3.03 -2.33 16.06
N ILE A 50 2.60 -3.44 16.66
CA ILE A 50 1.76 -4.45 16.01
C ILE A 50 0.36 -3.91 15.65
N ALA A 51 -0.16 -2.96 16.43
CA ALA A 51 -1.46 -2.35 16.17
C ALA A 51 -1.40 -1.47 14.91
N SER A 52 -0.34 -0.69 14.77
CA SER A 52 -0.06 0.13 13.58
C SER A 52 0.19 -0.75 12.36
N ALA A 53 0.92 -1.85 12.51
CA ALA A 53 1.14 -2.83 11.43
C ALA A 53 -0.19 -3.40 10.91
N ARG A 54 -1.07 -3.84 11.82
CA ARG A 54 -2.41 -4.32 11.47
C ARG A 54 -3.24 -3.25 10.75
N SER A 55 -3.20 -2.01 11.23
CA SER A 55 -3.90 -0.90 10.59
C SER A 55 -3.41 -0.67 9.16
N LEU A 56 -2.10 -0.64 8.95
CA LEU A 56 -1.51 -0.46 7.62
C LEU A 56 -1.83 -1.63 6.69
N ALA A 57 -1.75 -2.87 7.17
CA ALA A 57 -2.13 -4.05 6.40
C ALA A 57 -3.59 -3.97 5.94
N ASN A 58 -4.51 -3.64 6.86
CA ASN A 58 -5.93 -3.47 6.54
C ASN A 58 -6.19 -2.33 5.55
N THR A 59 -5.39 -1.26 5.58
CA THR A 59 -5.49 -0.17 4.60
C THR A 59 -5.07 -0.66 3.21
N ILE A 60 -3.90 -1.30 3.11
CA ILE A 60 -3.37 -1.81 1.83
C ILE A 60 -4.31 -2.84 1.22
N LEU A 61 -4.74 -3.84 2.01
CA LEU A 61 -5.62 -4.90 1.51
C LEU A 61 -6.99 -4.39 1.07
N ARG A 62 -7.57 -3.39 1.75
CA ARG A 62 -8.83 -2.78 1.34
C ARG A 62 -8.72 -2.04 0.01
N VAL A 63 -7.61 -1.32 -0.19
CA VAL A 63 -7.36 -0.65 -1.48
C VAL A 63 -7.27 -1.69 -2.60
N LEU A 64 -6.54 -2.78 -2.40
CA LEU A 64 -6.44 -3.85 -3.39
C LEU A 64 -7.79 -4.48 -3.69
N TYR A 65 -8.55 -4.84 -2.65
CA TYR A 65 -9.89 -5.40 -2.82
C TYR A 65 -10.81 -4.51 -3.66
N VAL A 66 -10.78 -3.19 -3.44
CA VAL A 66 -11.57 -2.24 -4.22
C VAL A 66 -11.09 -2.16 -5.66
N ILE A 67 -9.78 -2.15 -5.91
CA ILE A 67 -9.25 -2.09 -7.28
C ILE A 67 -9.60 -3.35 -8.06
N GLU A 68 -9.37 -4.53 -7.49
CA GLU A 68 -9.69 -5.82 -8.12
C GLU A 68 -11.21 -5.92 -8.39
N GLY A 69 -12.06 -5.50 -7.45
CA GLY A 69 -13.51 -5.47 -7.67
C GLY A 69 -13.98 -4.45 -8.70
N VAL A 70 -13.18 -3.41 -9.00
CA VAL A 70 -13.45 -2.47 -10.10
C VAL A 70 -13.00 -3.05 -11.45
N GLU A 71 -12.01 -3.94 -11.49
CA GLU A 71 -11.63 -4.64 -12.73
C GLU A 71 -12.66 -5.69 -13.18
N GLU A 72 -13.52 -6.17 -12.26
CA GLU A 72 -14.60 -7.12 -12.57
C GLU A 72 -15.88 -6.47 -13.15
N LEU A 73 -15.99 -5.14 -13.19
CA LEU A 73 -17.16 -4.36 -13.65
C LEU A 73 -16.97 -3.78 -15.05
#